data_AF-A0A2N0Q9W9-F1
#
_entry.id   AF-A0A2N0Q9W9-F1
#
_cell.length_a   1.000
_cell.length_b   1.000
_cell.length_c   1.000
_cell.angle_alpha   90.00
_cell.angle_beta   90.00
_cell.angle_gamma   90.00
#
_symmetry.space_group_name_H-M   'P 1'
#
loop_
_entity.id
_entity.type
_entity.pdbx_description
1 polymer ?
#
loop_
_entity_poly.entity_id
_entity_poly.type
_entity_poly.pdbx_seq_one_letter_code
_entity_poly.pdbx_strand_id
1 'polypeptide(L)' 'MDVPKRSNADLHVDVERTVAINLYKKVGFNIIKRIVDYYEVGRDAWLMEFI' A
#
# COMPACT_ATOMS: atom_id res chain seq x y z
N MET A 1 27.25 2.89 14.43
CA MET A 1 25.85 3.33 14.51
C MET A 1 25.01 2.24 13.89
N ASP A 2 24.27 1.50 14.70
CA ASP A 2 23.25 0.58 14.17
C ASP A 2 22.12 1.44 13.61
N VAL A 3 22.00 1.50 12.29
CA VAL A 3 20.84 2.11 11.65
C VAL A 3 19.67 1.17 11.96
N PRO A 4 18.58 1.63 12.60
CA PRO A 4 17.43 0.78 12.85
C PRO A 4 17.01 0.15 11.53
N LYS A 5 17.01 -1.19 11.47
CA LYS A 5 16.52 -1.94 10.32
C LYS A 5 15.12 -1.38 10.02
N ARG A 6 14.93 -0.72 8.87
CA ARG A 6 13.63 -0.17 8.47
C ARG A 6 12.60 -1.26 8.72
N SER A 7 11.63 -1.01 9.61
CA SER A 7 10.48 -1.88 9.73
C SER A 7 9.83 -1.94 8.35
N ASN A 8 9.60 -3.14 7.82
CA ASN A 8 8.84 -3.30 6.59
C ASN A 8 7.46 -2.66 6.84
N ALA A 9 7.22 -1.50 6.23
CA ALA A 9 5.98 -0.77 6.39
C ALA A 9 5.06 -1.17 5.23
N ASP A 10 3.83 -1.57 5.55
CA ASP A 10 2.80 -1.87 4.58
C ASP A 10 1.55 -1.00 4.82
N LEU A 11 0.76 -0.84 3.77
CA LEU A 11 -0.53 -0.16 3.82
C LEU A 11 -1.51 -0.80 2.84
N HIS A 12 -2.80 -0.56 3.10
CA HIS A 12 -3.90 -0.96 2.24
C HIS A 12 -4.60 0.30 1.73
N VAL A 13 -4.77 0.39 0.40
CA VAL A 13 -5.45 1.52 -0.23
C VAL A 13 -6.48 1.02 -1.22
N ASP A 14 -7.69 1.56 -1.15
CA ASP A 14 -8.75 1.28 -2.12
C ASP A 14 -8.28 1.51 -3.56
N VAL A 15 -8.62 0.56 -4.43
CA VAL A 15 -8.16 0.52 -5.82
C VAL A 15 -8.58 1.74 -6.63
N GLU A 16 -9.65 2.43 -6.24
CA GLU A 16 -10.16 3.63 -6.90
C GLU A 16 -9.56 4.94 -6.36
N ARG A 17 -8.84 4.90 -5.22
CA ARG A 17 -8.22 6.08 -4.58
C ARG A 17 -6.91 6.49 -5.25
N THR A 18 -6.98 6.85 -6.53
CA THR A 18 -5.83 7.20 -7.40
C THR A 18 -4.91 8.27 -6.80
N VAL A 19 -5.44 9.27 -6.11
CA VAL A 19 -4.64 10.33 -5.45
C VAL A 19 -3.76 9.75 -4.34
N ALA A 20 -4.30 8.89 -3.49
CA ALA A 20 -3.56 8.24 -2.41
C ALA A 20 -2.52 7.25 -2.98
N ILE A 21 -2.91 6.46 -3.98
CA ILE A 21 -2.00 5.55 -4.67
C ILE A 21 -0.78 6.30 -5.24
N ASN A 22 -1.01 7.45 -5.89
CA ASN A 22 0.07 8.26 -6.45
C ASN A 22 0.97 8.87 -5.36
N LEU A 23 0.39 9.28 -4.22
CA LEU A 23 1.16 9.74 -3.08
C LEU A 23 2.07 8.63 -2.53
N TYR A 24 1.53 7.43 -2.31
CA TYR A 24 2.30 6.31 -1.76
C TYR A 24 3.41 5.85 -2.69
N LYS A 25 3.15 5.81 -4.00
CA LYS A 25 4.20 5.58 -5.02
C LYS A 25 5.33 6.61 -4.95
N LYS A 26 5.01 7.90 -4.78
CA LYS A 26 6.02 8.96 -4.63
C LYS A 26 6.84 8.83 -3.34
N VAL A 27 6.23 8.33 -2.27
CA VAL A 27 6.91 8.11 -0.98
C VAL A 27 7.86 6.91 -1.05
N GLY A 28 7.59 5.93 -1.91
CA GLY A 28 8.44 4.74 -2.10
C GLY A 28 7.72 3.40 -1.88
N PHE A 29 6.40 3.41 -1.74
CA PHE A 29 5.62 2.17 -1.66
C PHE A 29 5.34 1.59 -3.05
N ASN A 30 5.43 0.27 -3.16
CA ASN A 30 5.13 -0.49 -4.36
C ASN A 30 3.84 -1.29 -4.20
N ILE A 31 3.03 -1.39 -5.26
CA ILE A 31 1.85 -2.26 -5.25
C ILE A 31 2.31 -3.72 -5.33
N ILE A 32 1.87 -4.54 -4.39
CA ILE A 32 2.25 -5.96 -4.31
C ILE A 32 1.15 -6.85 -4.86
N LYS A 33 -0.08 -6.68 -4.39
CA LYS A 33 -1.24 -7.48 -4.84
C LYS A 33 -2.56 -6.77 -4.58
N ARG A 34 -3.60 -7.21 -5.30
CA ARG A 34 -5.00 -6.85 -5.04
C ARG A 34 -5.56 -7.76 -3.94
N ILE A 35 -6.30 -7.19 -3.01
CA ILE A 35 -7.10 -7.91 -2.03
C ILE A 35 -8.56 -7.65 -2.36
N VAL A 36 -9.28 -8.72 -2.71
CA VAL A 36 -10.70 -8.67 -3.09
C VAL A 36 -11.57 -8.48 -1.85
N ASP A 37 -12.62 -7.67 -1.98
CA ASP A 37 -13.61 -7.38 -0.94
C ASP A 37 -13.01 -6.92 0.41
N TYR A 38 -11.90 -6.18 0.36
CA TYR A 38 -11.15 -5.77 1.56
C TYR A 38 -11.95 -4.83 2.47
N TYR A 39 -12.63 -3.84 1.91
CA TYR A 39 -13.42 -2.90 2.68
C TYR A 39 -14.87 -3.36 2.85
N GLU A 40 -15.47 -3.86 1.76
CA GLU A 40 -16.82 -4.42 1.66
C GLU A 40 -16.93 -5.18 0.32
N VAL A 41 -18.04 -5.90 0.11
CA VAL A 41 -18.26 -6.65 -1.14
C VAL A 41 -18.24 -5.71 -2.35
N GLY A 42 -17.39 -6.01 -3.32
CA GLY A 42 -17.13 -5.20 -4.51
C GLY A 42 -16.07 -4.11 -4.31
N ARG A 43 -15.51 -3.95 -3.10
CA ARG A 43 -14.60 -2.85 -2.77
C ARG A 43 -13.23 -3.35 -2.31
N ASP A 44 -12.34 -3.41 -3.30
CA ASP A 44 -11.02 -4.00 -3.18
C ASP A 44 -9.96 -3.01 -2.68
N ALA A 45 -8.82 -3.54 -2.24
CA ALA A 45 -7.65 -2.75 -1.88
C ALA A 45 -6.37 -3.25 -2.59
N TRP A 46 -5.43 -2.35 -2.81
CA TRP A 46 -4.03 -2.68 -3.06
C TRP A 46 -3.31 -2.84 -1.73
N LEU A 47 -2.63 -3.97 -1.53
CA LEU A 47 -1.53 -4.06 -0.59
C LEU A 47 -0.33 -3.34 -1.21
N MET A 48 0.23 -2.37 -0.48
CA MET A 48 1.45 -1.69 -0.87
C MET A 48 2.51 -1.82 0.23
N GLU A 49 3.75 -2.09 -0.15
CA GLU A 49 4.88 -2.27 0.77
C GLU A 49 6.00 -1.28 0.44
N PHE A 50 6.64 -0.75 1.47
CA PHE A 50 7.83 0.09 1.37
C PHE A 50 9.07 -0.82 1.28
N ILE A 51 9.64 -0.93 0.08
CA ILE A 51 10.75 -1.83 -0.27
C ILE A 51 11.97 -1.00 -0.68
#